data_AF-A0A9P5EGR4-F1
#
_entry.id   AF-A0A9P5EGR4-F1
#
_cell.length_a   1.000
_cell.length_b   1.000
_cell.length_c   1.000
_cell.angle_alpha   90.00
_cell.angle_beta   90.00
_cell.angle_gamma   90.00
#
_symmetry.space_group_name_H-M   'P 1'
#
loop_
_entity.id
_entity.type
_entity.pdbx_description
1 polymer ?
#
loop_
_entity_poly.entity_id
_entity_poly.type
_entity_poly.pdbx_seq_one_letter_code
_entity_poly.pdbx_strand_id
1 'polypeptide(L)'
;MIETINGDKKINGKGHPSEVRIPDMFGFIMSATPTVNPHQYQFKVKAAADAFIADYLKMDKHEAAKNRKADFCFCASAMAPHADAEALRTMVDWLNWECIAVGCDLAWIHDDIVSYKKDVKSGIEHNFVTVLKKSGFTTQQAMDRAGELQDECYRRWYLALASMPIWGEATDHEFISQFKSSVTTMSSQEESPKLEVAIAGGGIAGLITAIALLKHLNVNVQVYERTPEFKEIGASIALGPNGLRTLDRLGVENALAEGFAQRQKSEYPMIYRHWKTGEVIDYDVHSTVQRRKHATARFHRAHLHQALLENLPEGIVHLGKTTVDVKADPDEGATLYFEDGTTATADIVIGADGLWSKVRNTFVPEHELHWTGWVAFRAVFDADRLKDVEYPEDAAHWAGHETTFFHSHLGKRSVLPLGGYHADPQDPKSPGQDAKWDEDGSVEEFKRLYQHWNPTIRAFIEATPYVKLFPNYAGAALDTWSFSNRVALVGDAAHTHGGSFAAGGSLAIDDAYALYRSLDHVWPPSSARTGKPTRAQLAQVFELYEATRKPHLDKLLSIVHKNISGQKSNIERAATETDEQLRLRVKGRMNPSWISEHDVVAAFEQAAERIEGGQKPVQEPRARL
;
A
#
# COMPACT_ATOMS: atom_id res chain seq x y z
N MET A 1 0.77 -9.66 26.28
CA MET A 1 1.32 -10.33 27.47
C MET A 1 0.13 -10.78 28.33
N ILE A 2 -0.03 -12.11 28.42
CA ILE A 2 -0.71 -12.93 29.44
C ILE A 2 -2.03 -12.39 30.05
N GLU A 3 -3.15 -12.97 29.64
CA GLU A 3 -4.26 -13.27 30.55
C GLU A 3 -4.44 -14.80 30.65
N THR A 4 -4.48 -15.28 31.87
CA THR A 4 -4.54 -16.67 32.29
C THR A 4 -5.99 -17.15 32.31
N ILE A 5 -6.34 -18.23 31.60
CA ILE A 5 -7.52 -19.04 31.93
C ILE A 5 -7.16 -20.53 31.80
N ASN A 6 -6.99 -21.16 32.97
CA ASN A 6 -7.16 -22.60 33.16
C ASN A 6 -8.63 -22.99 32.97
N GLY A 7 -8.90 -24.12 32.32
CA GLY A 7 -10.21 -24.79 32.43
C GLY A 7 -10.55 -25.73 31.29
N ASP A 8 -10.41 -27.04 31.56
CA ASP A 8 -10.87 -28.16 30.75
C ASP A 8 -12.24 -27.95 30.06
N LYS A 9 -12.30 -28.24 28.74
CA LYS A 9 -13.47 -28.89 28.11
C LYS A 9 -13.12 -29.48 26.74
N LYS A 10 -13.39 -30.78 26.63
CA LYS A 10 -13.28 -31.65 25.44
C LYS A 10 -13.88 -31.03 24.17
N ILE A 11 -13.17 -31.15 23.05
CA ILE A 11 -13.75 -31.04 21.70
C ILE A 11 -13.49 -32.36 20.96
N ASN A 12 -14.53 -33.18 20.88
CA ASN A 12 -14.66 -34.23 19.88
C ASN A 12 -15.25 -33.61 18.60
N GLY A 13 -14.64 -33.87 17.45
CA GLY A 13 -15.32 -33.83 16.15
C GLY A 13 -14.75 -32.86 15.12
N LYS A 14 -13.95 -33.42 14.20
CA LYS A 14 -13.63 -32.92 12.85
C LYS A 14 -12.84 -31.60 12.78
N GLY A 15 -11.53 -31.68 13.06
CA GLY A 15 -10.58 -30.60 12.83
C GLY A 15 -10.12 -30.52 11.37
N HIS A 16 -10.27 -29.34 10.77
CA HIS A 16 -9.41 -28.85 9.68
C HIS A 16 -7.98 -28.65 10.22
N PRO A 17 -6.93 -28.74 9.38
CA PRO A 17 -5.55 -28.59 9.87
C PRO A 17 -5.37 -27.20 10.47
N SER A 18 -4.96 -27.15 11.73
CA SER A 18 -4.50 -25.96 12.43
C SER A 18 -3.40 -25.28 11.63
N GLU A 19 -3.60 -24.01 11.26
CA GLU A 19 -2.55 -23.17 10.67
C GLU A 19 -1.31 -23.19 11.56
N VAL A 20 -0.18 -23.59 10.98
CA VAL A 20 1.13 -23.44 11.60
C VAL A 20 1.61 -22.02 11.27
N ARG A 21 1.62 -21.13 12.26
CA ARG A 21 2.34 -19.85 12.15
C ARG A 21 3.83 -20.13 12.29
N ILE A 22 4.54 -20.07 11.17
CA ILE A 22 6.00 -20.05 11.16
C ILE A 22 6.42 -18.60 11.48
N PRO A 23 7.20 -18.35 12.55
CA PRO A 23 7.77 -17.03 12.78
C PRO A 23 8.65 -16.65 11.58
N ASP A 24 8.46 -15.45 11.05
CA ASP A 24 9.33 -14.90 10.01
C ASP A 24 10.72 -14.58 10.59
N MET A 25 11.54 -15.61 10.81
CA MET A 25 12.92 -15.43 11.30
C MET A 25 13.89 -15.03 10.19
N PHE A 26 13.54 -15.21 8.90
CA PHE A 26 14.51 -15.08 7.81
C PHE A 26 14.17 -13.99 6.78
N GLY A 27 12.91 -13.58 6.64
CA GLY A 27 12.50 -12.52 5.72
C GLY A 27 13.01 -11.14 6.16
N PHE A 28 13.10 -10.90 7.47
CA PHE A 28 13.49 -9.62 8.04
C PHE A 28 15.00 -9.34 8.01
N ILE A 29 15.84 -10.39 7.99
CA ILE A 29 17.32 -10.24 8.02
C ILE A 29 17.89 -9.84 6.65
N MET A 30 17.19 -10.15 5.55
CA MET A 30 17.70 -9.94 4.18
C MET A 30 17.06 -8.77 3.43
N SER A 31 16.15 -8.01 4.04
CA SER A 31 15.49 -6.86 3.39
C SER A 31 16.25 -5.54 3.49
N ALA A 32 17.28 -5.47 4.34
CA ALA A 32 18.19 -4.33 4.48
C ALA A 32 19.64 -4.82 4.61
N THR A 33 20.62 -4.04 4.15
CA THR A 33 22.03 -4.37 4.39
C THR A 33 22.29 -4.38 5.90
N PRO A 34 22.62 -5.52 6.51
CA PRO A 34 22.73 -5.62 7.96
C PRO A 34 23.91 -4.77 8.46
N THR A 35 23.75 -4.14 9.62
CA THR A 35 24.90 -3.59 10.34
C THR A 35 25.71 -4.77 10.86
N VAL A 36 26.97 -4.87 10.46
CA VAL A 36 27.80 -6.04 10.73
C VAL A 36 28.85 -5.68 11.77
N ASN A 37 28.95 -6.48 12.85
CA ASN A 37 29.93 -6.27 13.90
C ASN A 37 31.38 -6.22 13.33
N PRO A 38 32.15 -5.14 13.54
CA PRO A 38 33.50 -4.99 12.98
C PRO A 38 34.49 -6.03 13.51
N HIS A 39 34.22 -6.64 14.66
CA HIS A 39 35.11 -7.62 15.29
C HIS A 39 35.18 -8.96 14.54
N GLN A 40 34.24 -9.25 13.64
CA GLN A 40 34.13 -10.50 12.88
C GLN A 40 35.46 -10.93 12.21
N TYR A 41 36.19 -9.96 11.64
CA TYR A 41 37.46 -10.17 10.93
C TYR A 41 38.64 -9.49 11.62
N GLN A 42 38.40 -8.38 12.30
CA GLN A 42 39.45 -7.58 12.93
C GLN A 42 40.14 -8.30 14.10
N PHE A 43 39.43 -9.16 14.83
CA PHE A 43 39.94 -9.91 15.99
C PHE A 43 40.11 -11.41 15.74
N LYS A 44 40.11 -11.83 14.47
CA LYS A 44 40.20 -13.27 14.07
C LYS A 44 39.11 -14.17 14.68
N VAL A 45 37.97 -13.60 15.09
CA VAL A 45 36.85 -14.33 15.70
C VAL A 45 36.40 -15.49 14.80
N LYS A 46 36.18 -15.23 13.51
CA LYS A 46 35.84 -16.27 12.53
C LYS A 46 36.88 -17.40 12.49
N ALA A 47 38.16 -17.06 12.32
CA ALA A 47 39.23 -18.05 12.16
C ALA A 47 39.36 -18.94 13.40
N ALA A 48 39.15 -18.37 14.58
CA ALA A 48 39.24 -19.10 15.83
C ALA A 48 37.99 -19.99 16.06
N ALA A 49 36.80 -19.54 15.64
CA ALA A 49 35.56 -20.34 15.67
C ALA A 49 35.60 -21.52 14.68
N ASP A 50 36.05 -21.26 13.46
CA ASP A 50 36.25 -22.28 12.42
C ASP A 50 37.24 -23.37 12.89
N ALA A 51 38.27 -22.99 13.65
CA ALA A 51 39.25 -23.93 14.20
C ALA A 51 38.66 -24.78 15.34
N PHE A 52 37.87 -24.16 16.23
CA PHE A 52 37.20 -24.86 17.32
C PHE A 52 36.20 -25.90 16.81
N ILE A 53 35.33 -25.54 15.86
CA ILE A 53 34.33 -26.47 15.37
C ILE A 53 34.95 -27.64 14.60
N ALA A 54 36.03 -27.39 13.86
CA ALA A 54 36.77 -28.44 13.17
C ALA A 54 37.40 -29.44 14.15
N ASP A 55 37.94 -28.96 15.27
CA ASP A 55 38.49 -29.81 16.33
C ASP A 55 37.37 -30.58 17.07
N TYR A 56 36.31 -29.87 17.46
CA TYR A 56 35.17 -30.45 18.19
C TYR A 56 34.47 -31.57 17.42
N LEU A 57 34.24 -31.36 16.11
CA LEU A 57 33.60 -32.36 15.23
C LEU A 57 34.59 -33.34 14.61
N LYS A 58 35.90 -33.24 14.93
CA LYS A 58 36.97 -34.07 14.38
C LYS A 58 36.98 -34.10 12.85
N MET A 59 36.72 -32.95 12.24
CA MET A 59 36.66 -32.79 10.79
C MET A 59 38.02 -33.05 10.14
N ASP A 60 38.03 -33.68 8.98
CA ASP A 60 39.24 -33.76 8.18
C ASP A 60 39.56 -32.40 7.50
N LYS A 61 40.75 -32.31 6.87
CA LYS A 61 41.19 -31.07 6.23
C LYS A 61 40.25 -30.61 5.10
N HIS A 62 39.59 -31.53 4.42
CA HIS A 62 38.69 -31.23 3.32
C HIS A 62 37.34 -30.71 3.85
N GLU A 63 36.78 -31.36 4.87
CA GLU A 63 35.54 -30.96 5.55
C GLU A 63 35.68 -29.60 6.21
N ALA A 64 36.77 -29.38 6.96
CA ALA A 64 37.05 -28.09 7.60
C ALA A 64 37.25 -26.95 6.57
N ALA A 65 37.75 -27.25 5.37
CA ALA A 65 37.86 -26.26 4.29
C ALA A 65 36.50 -25.93 3.66
N LYS A 66 35.58 -26.90 3.60
CA LYS A 66 34.21 -26.69 3.11
C LYS A 66 33.40 -25.88 4.13
N ASN A 67 33.49 -26.21 5.42
CA ASN A 67 32.77 -25.51 6.48
C ASN A 67 33.15 -24.02 6.55
N ARG A 68 34.43 -23.69 6.38
CA ARG A 68 34.93 -22.31 6.37
C ARG A 68 34.28 -21.39 5.35
N LYS A 69 33.68 -21.94 4.28
CA LYS A 69 32.96 -21.18 3.25
C LYS A 69 31.56 -20.75 3.71
N ALA A 70 30.97 -21.46 4.68
CA ALA A 70 29.76 -21.01 5.35
C ALA A 70 30.15 -19.96 6.39
N ASP A 71 29.76 -18.72 6.15
CA ASP A 71 30.17 -17.60 6.99
C ASP A 71 29.20 -17.38 8.16
N PHE A 72 29.15 -18.36 9.07
CA PHE A 72 28.35 -18.25 10.29
C PHE A 72 28.80 -17.08 11.17
N CYS A 73 30.05 -16.64 11.03
CA CYS A 73 30.56 -15.44 11.68
C CYS A 73 29.87 -14.17 11.17
N PHE A 74 29.60 -14.08 9.86
CA PHE A 74 28.83 -13.00 9.27
C PHE A 74 27.36 -13.01 9.74
N CYS A 75 26.75 -14.19 9.85
CA CYS A 75 25.40 -14.29 10.39
C CYS A 75 25.34 -13.82 11.86
N ALA A 76 26.28 -14.27 12.69
CA ALA A 76 26.36 -13.86 14.09
C ALA A 76 26.63 -12.35 14.24
N SER A 77 27.49 -11.79 13.38
CA SER A 77 27.84 -10.37 13.42
C SER A 77 26.71 -9.46 12.96
N ALA A 78 25.78 -9.96 12.14
CA ALA A 78 24.52 -9.28 11.81
C ALA A 78 23.48 -9.35 12.96
N MET A 79 23.45 -10.46 13.71
CA MET A 79 22.54 -10.64 14.86
C MET A 79 23.04 -9.94 16.13
N ALA A 80 24.35 -9.74 16.26
CA ALA A 80 24.99 -9.08 17.40
C ALA A 80 25.96 -7.99 16.94
N PRO A 81 25.47 -6.89 16.33
CA PRO A 81 26.30 -5.85 15.72
C PRO A 81 27.19 -5.09 16.71
N HIS A 82 26.92 -5.19 18.01
CA HIS A 82 27.58 -4.44 19.08
C HIS A 82 28.22 -5.33 20.16
N ALA A 83 28.21 -6.65 20.00
CA ALA A 83 28.87 -7.56 20.94
C ALA A 83 30.39 -7.36 20.91
N ASP A 84 31.06 -7.52 22.06
CA ASP A 84 32.52 -7.58 22.08
C ASP A 84 33.04 -8.87 21.39
N ALA A 85 34.35 -8.98 21.23
CA ALA A 85 34.95 -10.10 20.49
C ALA A 85 34.71 -11.47 21.16
N GLU A 86 34.56 -11.54 22.48
CA GLU A 86 34.37 -12.80 23.23
C GLU A 86 32.90 -13.25 23.17
N ALA A 87 31.97 -12.32 23.35
CA ALA A 87 30.54 -12.56 23.19
C ALA A 87 30.19 -12.92 21.74
N LEU A 88 30.75 -12.18 20.77
CA LEU A 88 30.59 -12.51 19.35
C LEU A 88 31.15 -13.91 19.07
N ARG A 89 32.33 -14.24 19.61
CA ARG A 89 32.93 -15.56 19.44
C ARG A 89 32.05 -16.69 19.97
N THR A 90 31.47 -16.50 21.15
CA THR A 90 30.57 -17.47 21.78
C THR A 90 29.32 -17.71 20.93
N MET A 91 28.73 -16.64 20.38
CA MET A 91 27.59 -16.76 19.46
C MET A 91 27.94 -17.49 18.17
N VAL A 92 29.13 -17.23 17.60
CA VAL A 92 29.60 -17.92 16.38
C VAL A 92 29.83 -19.41 16.64
N ASP A 93 30.40 -19.78 17.79
CA ASP A 93 30.60 -21.18 18.18
C ASP A 93 29.26 -21.91 18.35
N TRP A 94 28.28 -21.23 18.97
CA TRP A 94 26.93 -21.78 19.14
C TRP A 94 26.21 -21.98 17.80
N LEU A 95 26.22 -20.98 16.91
CA LEU A 95 25.60 -21.09 15.58
C LEU A 95 26.25 -22.18 14.72
N ASN A 96 27.58 -22.29 14.77
CA ASN A 96 28.30 -23.38 14.11
C ASN A 96 27.86 -24.75 14.65
N TRP A 97 27.74 -24.87 15.97
CA TRP A 97 27.32 -26.12 16.59
C TRP A 97 25.88 -26.49 16.23
N GLU A 98 24.93 -25.56 16.34
CA GLU A 98 23.49 -25.81 16.08
C GLU A 98 23.18 -26.10 14.61
N CYS A 99 23.70 -25.29 13.68
CA CYS A 99 23.44 -25.46 12.25
C CYS A 99 24.01 -26.79 11.73
N ILE A 100 25.20 -27.18 12.20
CA ILE A 100 25.89 -28.37 11.71
C ILE A 100 25.42 -29.65 12.42
N ALA A 101 25.16 -29.59 13.73
CA ALA A 101 24.88 -30.80 14.51
C ALA A 101 23.39 -31.20 14.58
N VAL A 102 22.45 -30.26 14.36
CA VAL A 102 21.01 -30.53 14.49
C VAL A 102 20.23 -30.07 13.26
N GLY A 103 20.54 -28.90 12.70
CA GLY A 103 19.84 -28.34 11.54
C GLY A 103 19.98 -29.17 10.25
N CYS A 104 21.20 -29.61 9.93
CA CYS A 104 21.47 -30.43 8.74
C CYS A 104 20.79 -31.80 8.80
N ASP A 105 20.85 -32.48 9.96
CA ASP A 105 20.22 -33.79 10.16
C ASP A 105 18.69 -33.68 10.01
N LEU A 106 18.08 -32.65 10.62
CA LEU A 106 16.64 -32.41 10.54
C LEU A 106 16.19 -32.12 9.11
N ALA A 107 16.93 -31.27 8.39
CA ALA A 107 16.63 -30.90 7.00
C ALA A 107 16.73 -32.11 6.06
N TRP A 108 17.79 -32.92 6.19
CA TRP A 108 17.97 -34.12 5.37
C TRP A 108 16.90 -35.18 5.63
N ILE A 109 16.58 -35.46 6.88
CA ILE A 109 15.54 -36.44 7.24
C ILE A 109 14.18 -35.97 6.71
N HIS A 110 13.84 -34.69 6.89
CA HIS A 110 12.58 -34.14 6.44
C HIS A 110 12.44 -34.13 4.91
N ASP A 111 13.49 -33.68 4.21
CA ASP A 111 13.49 -33.65 2.75
C ASP A 111 13.35 -35.06 2.17
N ASP A 112 14.06 -36.06 2.70
CA ASP A 112 13.98 -37.44 2.22
C ASP A 112 12.61 -38.10 2.51
N ILE A 113 11.94 -37.75 3.61
CA ILE A 113 10.58 -38.21 3.90
C ILE A 113 9.59 -37.61 2.87
N VAL A 114 9.67 -36.29 2.64
CA VAL A 114 8.74 -35.56 1.76
C VAL A 114 8.98 -35.90 0.28
N SER A 115 10.24 -36.08 -0.12
CA SER A 115 10.63 -36.38 -1.50
C SER A 115 10.50 -37.86 -1.85
N TYR A 116 10.35 -38.78 -0.88
CA TYR A 116 10.43 -40.23 -1.08
C TYR A 116 9.71 -40.75 -2.33
N LYS A 117 8.43 -40.38 -2.53
CA LYS A 117 7.65 -40.85 -3.69
C LYS A 117 8.20 -40.35 -5.02
N LYS A 118 8.68 -39.11 -5.05
CA LYS A 118 9.33 -38.49 -6.21
C LYS A 118 10.67 -39.17 -6.48
N ASP A 119 11.45 -39.39 -5.44
CA ASP A 119 12.81 -39.92 -5.53
C ASP A 119 12.83 -41.39 -5.98
N VAL A 120 11.88 -42.20 -5.49
CA VAL A 120 11.68 -43.57 -5.99
C VAL A 120 11.30 -43.57 -7.48
N LYS A 121 10.43 -42.66 -7.91
CA LYS A 121 10.03 -42.53 -9.32
C LYS A 121 11.19 -42.07 -10.20
N SER A 122 12.09 -41.26 -9.65
CA SER A 122 13.28 -40.74 -10.32
C SER A 122 14.51 -41.65 -10.22
N GLY A 123 14.39 -42.82 -9.58
CA GLY A 123 15.51 -43.76 -9.41
C GLY A 123 16.61 -43.27 -8.47
N ILE A 124 16.30 -42.33 -7.57
CA ILE A 124 17.25 -41.81 -6.60
C ILE A 124 17.44 -42.84 -5.49
N GLU A 125 18.61 -43.48 -5.50
CA GLU A 125 18.90 -44.61 -4.61
C GLU A 125 19.41 -44.23 -3.23
N HIS A 126 19.84 -42.98 -3.03
CA HIS A 126 20.46 -42.50 -1.78
C HIS A 126 19.46 -41.88 -0.80
N ASN A 127 18.17 -41.78 -1.17
CA ASN A 127 17.12 -41.35 -0.25
C ASN A 127 17.09 -42.29 0.96
N PHE A 128 17.07 -41.72 2.16
CA PHE A 128 17.18 -42.43 3.43
C PHE A 128 16.17 -43.58 3.58
N VAL A 129 14.91 -43.36 3.20
CA VAL A 129 13.86 -44.40 3.26
C VAL A 129 14.16 -45.54 2.27
N THR A 130 14.70 -45.22 1.09
CA THR A 130 15.13 -46.22 0.11
C THR A 130 16.33 -47.05 0.60
N VAL A 131 17.28 -46.42 1.28
CA VAL A 131 18.45 -47.09 1.89
C VAL A 131 18.02 -48.06 2.99
N LEU A 132 17.11 -47.66 3.87
CA LEU A 132 16.58 -48.53 4.93
C LEU A 132 15.82 -49.73 4.34
N LYS A 133 15.04 -49.51 3.27
CA LYS A 133 14.37 -50.62 2.57
C LYS A 133 15.34 -51.62 1.95
N LYS A 134 16.45 -51.15 1.37
CA LYS A 134 17.52 -52.04 0.87
C LYS A 134 18.17 -52.87 1.99
N SER A 135 18.08 -52.39 3.23
CA SER A 135 18.58 -53.07 4.43
C SER A 135 17.55 -54.01 5.08
N GLY A 136 16.44 -54.30 4.41
CA GLY A 136 15.42 -55.28 4.86
C GLY A 136 14.23 -54.68 5.62
N PHE A 137 14.14 -53.36 5.76
CA PHE A 137 12.99 -52.70 6.39
C PHE A 137 11.80 -52.62 5.42
N THR A 138 10.59 -52.77 5.94
CA THR A 138 9.38 -52.38 5.18
C THR A 138 9.32 -50.84 5.04
N THR A 139 8.52 -50.32 4.10
CA THR A 139 8.35 -48.87 3.94
C THR A 139 7.86 -48.21 5.23
N GLN A 140 6.93 -48.83 5.95
CA GLN A 140 6.44 -48.27 7.21
C GLN A 140 7.53 -48.26 8.28
N GLN A 141 8.27 -49.36 8.46
CA GLN A 141 9.38 -49.40 9.43
C GLN A 141 10.50 -48.40 9.09
N ALA A 142 10.76 -48.15 7.80
CA ALA A 142 11.73 -47.13 7.38
C ALA A 142 11.25 -45.70 7.68
N MET A 143 9.95 -45.44 7.49
CA MET A 143 9.33 -44.14 7.85
C MET A 143 9.28 -43.94 9.36
N ASP A 144 8.92 -44.97 10.13
CA ASP A 144 8.91 -44.94 11.59
C ASP A 144 10.32 -44.65 12.12
N ARG A 145 11.34 -45.29 11.53
CA ARG A 145 12.75 -45.04 11.89
C ARG A 145 13.22 -43.62 11.54
N ALA A 146 12.76 -43.07 10.43
CA ALA A 146 13.03 -41.67 10.07
C ALA A 146 12.35 -40.70 11.05
N GLY A 147 11.12 -41.00 11.47
CA GLY A 147 10.40 -40.26 12.50
C GLY A 147 11.10 -40.29 13.85
N GLU A 148 11.57 -41.46 14.30
CA GLU A 148 12.36 -41.59 15.54
C GLU A 148 13.63 -40.73 15.52
N LEU A 149 14.32 -40.67 14.38
CA LEU A 149 15.52 -39.84 14.23
C LEU A 149 15.19 -38.35 14.20
N GLN A 150 14.04 -37.98 13.62
CA GLN A 150 13.54 -36.61 13.64
C GLN A 150 13.18 -36.18 15.07
N ASP A 151 12.49 -37.04 15.82
CA ASP A 151 12.15 -36.80 17.23
C ASP A 151 13.42 -36.67 18.09
N GLU A 152 14.43 -37.49 17.83
CA GLU A 152 15.74 -37.40 18.50
C GLU A 152 16.47 -36.09 18.17
N CYS A 153 16.38 -35.61 16.92
CA CYS A 153 16.90 -34.29 16.54
C CYS A 153 16.18 -33.16 17.28
N TYR A 154 14.84 -33.20 17.36
CA TYR A 154 14.07 -32.25 18.17
C TYR A 154 14.41 -32.34 19.65
N ARG A 155 14.60 -33.53 20.20
CA ARG A 155 15.00 -33.72 21.60
C ARG A 155 16.37 -33.10 21.87
N ARG A 156 17.34 -33.33 20.99
CA ARG A 156 18.67 -32.71 21.05
C ARG A 156 18.58 -31.19 20.95
N TRP A 157 17.74 -30.65 20.07
CA TRP A 157 17.45 -29.21 19.97
C TRP A 157 16.90 -28.64 21.28
N TYR A 158 15.90 -29.27 21.88
CA TYR A 158 15.31 -28.77 23.13
C TYR A 158 16.25 -28.90 24.32
N LEU A 159 17.07 -29.95 24.38
CA LEU A 159 18.11 -30.08 25.40
C LEU A 159 19.22 -29.04 25.23
N ALA A 160 19.59 -28.74 23.98
CA ALA A 160 20.52 -27.67 23.66
C ALA A 160 19.97 -26.29 24.10
N LEU A 161 18.71 -26.00 23.73
CA LEU A 161 17.98 -24.81 24.18
C LEU A 161 17.91 -24.71 25.71
N ALA A 162 17.63 -25.82 26.39
CA ALA A 162 17.59 -25.88 27.86
C ALA A 162 18.97 -25.75 28.51
N SER A 163 20.05 -26.08 27.78
CA SER A 163 21.44 -25.93 28.23
C SER A 163 22.03 -24.55 27.91
N MET A 164 21.32 -23.72 27.15
CA MET A 164 21.70 -22.31 27.00
C MET A 164 21.77 -21.70 28.40
N PRO A 165 22.79 -20.86 28.67
CA PRO A 165 22.79 -20.09 29.90
C PRO A 165 21.55 -19.19 29.89
N ILE A 166 20.50 -19.65 30.58
CA ILE A 166 19.37 -18.81 30.95
C ILE A 166 19.92 -18.00 32.10
N TRP A 167 20.28 -16.75 31.85
CA TRP A 167 20.85 -15.89 32.88
C TRP A 167 19.82 -15.58 34.00
N GLY A 168 18.62 -16.11 33.88
CA GLY A 168 17.55 -16.01 34.85
C GLY A 168 16.81 -14.70 34.67
N GLU A 169 15.54 -14.68 35.06
CA GLU A 169 14.66 -13.51 34.97
C GLU A 169 15.31 -12.25 35.59
N ALA A 170 16.17 -12.42 36.59
CA ALA A 170 16.95 -11.36 37.21
C ALA A 170 18.07 -10.80 36.31
N THR A 171 18.84 -11.61 35.59
CA THR A 171 19.87 -11.11 34.68
C THR A 171 19.29 -10.71 33.33
N ASP A 172 18.16 -11.30 32.91
CA ASP A 172 17.37 -10.78 31.79
C ASP A 172 16.75 -9.44 32.18
N HIS A 173 16.26 -9.27 33.42
CA HIS A 173 15.86 -7.96 33.93
C HIS A 173 17.03 -7.02 34.09
N GLU A 174 18.21 -7.49 34.50
CA GLU A 174 19.40 -6.66 34.64
C GLU A 174 19.97 -6.29 33.28
N PHE A 175 19.94 -7.18 32.29
CA PHE A 175 20.32 -6.90 30.91
C PHE A 175 19.28 -6.02 30.24
N ILE A 176 17.97 -6.26 30.42
CA ILE A 176 16.92 -5.35 29.95
C ILE A 176 16.99 -4.02 30.72
N SER A 177 17.39 -4.00 31.99
CA SER A 177 17.58 -2.79 32.80
C SER A 177 18.88 -2.08 32.46
N GLN A 178 19.94 -2.78 32.06
CA GLN A 178 21.22 -2.26 31.62
C GLN A 178 21.18 -1.89 30.15
N PHE A 179 20.33 -2.51 29.35
CA PHE A 179 20.01 -2.17 27.97
C PHE A 179 19.06 -0.98 27.98
N LYS A 180 18.01 -0.98 28.82
CA LYS A 180 17.21 0.21 29.10
C LYS A 180 18.05 1.29 29.74
N SER A 181 18.98 1.01 30.66
CA SER A 181 19.87 2.01 31.23
C SER A 181 20.94 2.41 30.24
N SER A 182 21.42 1.57 29.33
CA SER A 182 22.34 2.01 28.27
C SER A 182 21.59 2.84 27.24
N VAL A 183 20.31 2.55 26.99
CA VAL A 183 19.38 3.41 26.25
C VAL A 183 19.04 4.69 27.04
N THR A 184 19.01 4.65 28.38
CA THR A 184 18.70 5.80 29.26
C THR A 184 19.95 6.65 29.57
N THR A 185 21.14 6.06 29.56
CA THR A 185 22.43 6.76 29.69
C THR A 185 22.85 7.27 28.30
N MET A 186 22.44 6.62 27.21
CA MET A 186 22.40 7.22 25.87
C MET A 186 21.29 8.27 25.71
N SER A 187 20.26 8.29 26.56
CA SER A 187 19.29 9.39 26.65
C SER A 187 19.83 10.62 27.39
N SER A 188 21.10 10.61 27.80
CA SER A 188 21.85 11.86 28.08
C SER A 188 22.60 12.39 26.86
N GLN A 189 22.53 11.70 25.72
CA GLN A 189 22.66 12.33 24.40
C GLN A 189 21.25 12.71 23.95
N GLU A 190 21.06 13.99 23.66
CA GLU A 190 19.82 14.56 23.13
C GLU A 190 19.19 13.62 22.09
N GLU A 191 17.93 13.22 22.26
CA GLU A 191 17.18 12.55 21.19
C GLU A 191 17.34 13.38 19.91
N SER A 192 17.88 12.75 18.86
CA SER A 192 18.04 13.41 17.56
C SER A 192 16.69 14.06 17.18
N PRO A 193 16.65 15.37 16.92
CA PRO A 193 15.38 16.07 16.76
C PRO A 193 14.62 15.50 15.55
N LYS A 194 13.40 15.01 15.78
CA LYS A 194 12.52 14.47 14.73
C LYS A 194 11.95 15.59 13.89
N LEU A 195 11.80 15.36 12.59
CA LEU A 195 11.06 16.25 11.71
C LEU A 195 9.56 16.20 12.08
N GLU A 196 9.01 17.33 12.49
CA GLU A 196 7.60 17.46 12.86
C GLU A 196 6.76 17.79 11.61
N VAL A 197 5.74 16.98 11.34
CA VAL A 197 4.85 17.12 10.19
C VAL A 197 3.40 17.26 10.63
N ALA A 198 2.73 18.33 10.20
CA ALA A 198 1.30 18.50 10.38
C ALA A 198 0.55 18.31 9.05
N ILE A 199 -0.43 17.40 9.01
CA ILE A 199 -1.23 17.11 7.81
C ILE A 199 -2.63 17.69 8.00
N ALA A 200 -3.05 18.59 7.12
CA ALA A 200 -4.42 19.09 7.08
C ALA A 200 -5.28 18.17 6.21
N GLY A 201 -6.23 17.47 6.82
CA GLY A 201 -7.17 16.55 6.17
C GLY A 201 -6.92 15.08 6.54
N GLY A 202 -7.92 14.42 7.12
CA GLY A 202 -7.90 12.99 7.46
C GLY A 202 -8.60 12.11 6.42
N GLY A 203 -8.62 12.52 5.15
CA GLY A 203 -9.09 11.69 4.04
C GLY A 203 -8.06 10.63 3.62
N ILE A 204 -8.36 9.87 2.55
CA ILE A 204 -7.44 8.83 2.04
C ILE A 204 -6.03 9.38 1.78
N ALA A 205 -5.93 10.55 1.14
CA ALA A 205 -4.65 11.20 0.85
C ALA A 205 -3.87 11.51 2.14
N GLY A 206 -4.49 12.14 3.13
CA GLY A 206 -3.81 12.50 4.38
C GLY A 206 -3.40 11.29 5.21
N LEU A 207 -4.27 10.27 5.31
CA LEU A 207 -3.96 9.05 6.05
C LEU A 207 -2.83 8.26 5.39
N ILE A 208 -2.85 8.08 4.06
CA ILE A 208 -1.76 7.36 3.39
C ILE A 208 -0.45 8.15 3.39
N THR A 209 -0.50 9.49 3.33
CA THR A 209 0.70 10.33 3.55
C THR A 209 1.26 10.14 4.95
N ALA A 210 0.41 10.09 5.98
CA ALA A 210 0.87 9.80 7.35
C ALA A 210 1.55 8.43 7.43
N ILE A 211 0.93 7.37 6.90
CA ILE A 211 1.51 6.02 6.87
C ILE A 211 2.87 6.02 6.14
N ALA A 212 2.95 6.68 4.99
CA ALA A 212 4.17 6.74 4.19
C ALA A 212 5.30 7.48 4.93
N LEU A 213 5.03 8.65 5.49
CA LEU A 213 6.02 9.44 6.22
C LEU A 213 6.48 8.75 7.51
N LEU A 214 5.60 8.01 8.20
CA LEU A 214 5.96 7.22 9.38
C LEU A 214 6.90 6.03 9.07
N LYS A 215 7.13 5.70 7.79
CA LYS A 215 8.21 4.76 7.42
C LYS A 215 9.60 5.35 7.65
N HIS A 216 9.71 6.67 7.73
CA HIS A 216 10.97 7.35 8.07
C HIS A 216 11.12 7.47 9.60
N LEU A 217 12.12 6.79 10.16
CA LEU A 217 12.30 6.63 11.63
C LEU A 217 12.40 7.95 12.41
N ASN A 218 12.82 9.02 11.75
CA ASN A 218 13.06 10.33 12.37
C ASN A 218 11.98 11.37 12.01
N VAL A 219 10.78 10.92 11.64
CA VAL A 219 9.63 11.78 11.35
C VAL A 219 8.54 11.54 12.40
N ASN A 220 7.95 12.63 12.89
CA ASN A 220 6.73 12.62 13.66
C ASN A 220 5.60 13.23 12.83
N VAL A 221 4.42 12.63 12.86
CA VAL A 221 3.28 13.07 12.04
C VAL A 221 2.05 13.26 12.91
N GLN A 222 1.33 14.36 12.67
CA GLN A 222 0.02 14.65 13.25
C GLN A 222 -0.97 14.97 12.12
N VAL A 223 -2.17 14.40 12.17
CA VAL A 223 -3.21 14.58 11.15
C VAL A 223 -4.39 15.32 11.77
N TYR A 224 -4.89 16.35 11.10
CA TYR A 224 -5.97 17.21 11.57
C TYR A 224 -7.16 17.12 10.62
N GLU A 225 -8.31 16.64 11.11
CA GLU A 225 -9.50 16.38 10.31
C GLU A 225 -10.69 17.21 10.81
N ARG A 226 -11.41 17.84 9.87
CA ARG A 226 -12.56 18.71 10.17
C ARG A 226 -13.72 17.97 10.83
N THR A 227 -13.92 16.71 10.47
CA THR A 227 -15.10 15.95 10.90
C THR A 227 -14.96 15.54 12.37
N PRO A 228 -16.00 15.67 13.21
CA PRO A 228 -15.93 15.26 14.63
C PRO A 228 -15.90 13.75 14.83
N GLU A 229 -16.37 12.98 13.85
CA GLU A 229 -16.36 11.52 13.84
C GLU A 229 -16.24 11.00 12.40
N PHE A 230 -15.51 9.92 12.17
CA PHE A 230 -15.54 9.27 10.87
C PHE A 230 -16.87 8.53 10.69
N LYS A 231 -17.69 8.96 9.75
CA LYS A 231 -18.95 8.29 9.41
C LYS A 231 -18.71 7.25 8.31
N GLU A 232 -19.43 6.12 8.39
CA GLU A 232 -19.46 5.08 7.34
C GLU A 232 -20.23 5.52 6.07
N ILE A 233 -20.19 6.80 5.72
CA ILE A 233 -20.89 7.34 4.56
C ILE A 233 -19.83 7.55 3.49
N GLY A 234 -19.86 6.72 2.45
CA GLY A 234 -18.78 6.69 1.48
C GLY A 234 -19.21 6.21 0.11
N ALA A 235 -18.81 6.98 -0.89
CA ALA A 235 -18.65 6.55 -2.25
C ALA A 235 -17.95 5.18 -2.38
N SER A 236 -18.23 4.38 -3.40
CA SER A 236 -17.19 3.52 -3.98
C SER A 236 -15.99 4.34 -4.42
N ILE A 237 -14.81 3.78 -4.15
CA ILE A 237 -13.54 4.14 -4.76
C ILE A 237 -12.95 2.92 -5.46
N ALA A 238 -12.28 3.14 -6.57
CA ALA A 238 -11.48 2.13 -7.26
C ALA A 238 -10.00 2.46 -7.08
N LEU A 239 -9.17 1.44 -6.90
CA LEU A 239 -7.72 1.55 -6.96
C LEU A 239 -7.21 0.73 -8.14
N GLY A 240 -6.45 1.37 -9.01
CA GLY A 240 -5.67 0.73 -10.07
C GLY A 240 -4.39 0.05 -9.54
N PRO A 241 -3.69 -0.71 -10.40
CA PRO A 241 -2.45 -1.41 -10.06
C PRO A 241 -1.39 -0.55 -9.39
N ASN A 242 -1.21 0.69 -9.83
CA ASN A 242 -0.27 1.63 -9.24
C ASN A 242 -0.53 1.82 -7.73
N GLY A 243 -1.74 2.26 -7.36
CA GLY A 243 -2.11 2.46 -5.96
C GLY A 243 -2.03 1.18 -5.13
N LEU A 244 -2.44 0.03 -5.67
CA LEU A 244 -2.39 -1.25 -4.96
C LEU A 244 -0.96 -1.75 -4.72
N ARG A 245 -0.04 -1.55 -5.69
CA ARG A 245 1.40 -1.83 -5.50
C ARG A 245 1.99 -0.94 -4.41
N THR A 246 1.60 0.31 -4.38
CA THR A 246 2.08 1.27 -3.38
C THR A 246 1.55 0.95 -1.98
N LEU A 247 0.28 0.56 -1.82
CA LEU A 247 -0.25 0.05 -0.55
C LEU A 247 0.51 -1.18 -0.05
N ASP A 248 0.80 -2.13 -0.94
CA ASP A 248 1.60 -3.32 -0.64
C ASP A 248 3.00 -2.94 -0.15
N ARG A 249 3.64 -1.97 -0.83
CA ARG A 249 4.97 -1.48 -0.49
C ARG A 249 5.01 -0.72 0.84
N LEU A 250 3.90 -0.09 1.22
CA LEU A 250 3.74 0.58 2.51
C LEU A 250 3.29 -0.38 3.63
N GLY A 251 3.08 -1.67 3.34
CA GLY A 251 2.69 -2.68 4.32
C GLY A 251 1.22 -2.59 4.76
N VAL A 252 0.36 -1.93 3.99
CA VAL A 252 -1.09 -1.81 4.28
C VAL A 252 -1.81 -3.07 3.76
N GLU A 253 -1.47 -4.23 4.34
CA GLU A 253 -1.90 -5.53 3.82
C GLU A 253 -3.41 -5.80 4.05
N ASN A 254 -3.98 -5.28 5.13
CA ASN A 254 -5.41 -5.37 5.43
C ASN A 254 -6.27 -4.80 4.30
N ALA A 255 -5.82 -3.73 3.64
CA ALA A 255 -6.50 -3.13 2.50
C ALA A 255 -6.40 -3.97 1.21
N LEU A 256 -5.51 -4.97 1.13
CA LEU A 256 -5.32 -5.81 -0.05
C LEU A 256 -6.11 -7.12 0.02
N ALA A 257 -6.62 -7.48 1.20
CA ALA A 257 -7.28 -8.74 1.48
C ALA A 257 -8.46 -9.04 0.53
N GLU A 258 -8.56 -10.29 0.12
CA GLU A 258 -9.68 -10.78 -0.70
C GLU A 258 -11.01 -10.66 0.07
N GLY A 259 -12.07 -10.25 -0.61
CA GLY A 259 -13.38 -9.96 0.01
C GLY A 259 -13.53 -8.54 0.58
N PHE A 260 -12.42 -7.85 0.85
CA PHE A 260 -12.41 -6.41 1.11
C PHE A 260 -12.15 -5.63 -0.18
N ALA A 261 -11.03 -5.93 -0.84
CA ALA A 261 -10.66 -5.40 -2.15
C ALA A 261 -11.39 -6.18 -3.25
N GLN A 262 -12.51 -5.65 -3.75
CA GLN A 262 -13.34 -6.35 -4.73
C GLN A 262 -12.72 -6.33 -6.13
N ARG A 263 -12.19 -7.47 -6.55
CA ARG A 263 -11.59 -7.69 -7.87
C ARG A 263 -12.55 -8.45 -8.77
N GLN A 264 -12.49 -8.14 -10.06
CA GLN A 264 -13.34 -8.76 -11.07
C GLN A 264 -13.01 -10.25 -11.23
N LYS A 265 -14.01 -11.09 -11.49
CA LYS A 265 -13.82 -12.52 -11.77
C LYS A 265 -13.15 -12.72 -13.13
N SER A 266 -13.53 -11.92 -14.14
CA SER A 266 -12.92 -11.95 -15.47
C SER A 266 -11.51 -11.37 -15.54
N GLU A 267 -11.02 -10.76 -14.45
CA GLU A 267 -9.74 -10.02 -14.38
C GLU A 267 -9.68 -8.77 -15.27
N TYR A 268 -10.74 -8.46 -16.03
CA TYR A 268 -10.83 -7.19 -16.75
C TYR A 268 -11.06 -6.02 -15.77
N PRO A 269 -10.24 -4.96 -15.81
CA PRO A 269 -10.40 -3.82 -14.91
C PRO A 269 -11.77 -3.14 -15.08
N MET A 270 -12.24 -3.04 -16.31
CA MET A 270 -13.55 -2.51 -16.67
C MET A 270 -14.10 -3.22 -17.91
N ILE A 271 -15.40 -3.48 -17.92
CA ILE A 271 -16.14 -4.02 -19.08
C ILE A 271 -17.09 -2.95 -19.59
N TYR A 272 -17.09 -2.68 -20.89
CA TYR A 272 -17.97 -1.71 -21.53
C TYR A 272 -19.10 -2.41 -22.28
N ARG A 273 -20.35 -2.04 -21.98
CA ARG A 273 -21.56 -2.65 -22.54
C ARG A 273 -22.41 -1.66 -23.29
N HIS A 274 -23.13 -2.13 -24.29
CA HIS A 274 -24.14 -1.33 -24.98
C HIS A 274 -25.35 -1.09 -24.07
N TRP A 275 -25.79 0.16 -23.94
CA TRP A 275 -26.87 0.57 -23.02
C TRP A 275 -28.20 -0.18 -23.21
N LYS A 276 -28.52 -0.60 -24.44
CA LYS A 276 -29.81 -1.22 -24.79
C LYS A 276 -29.72 -2.74 -24.87
N THR A 277 -28.77 -3.26 -25.63
CA THR A 277 -28.63 -4.70 -25.92
C THR A 277 -27.87 -5.44 -24.84
N GLY A 278 -27.02 -4.75 -24.07
CA GLY A 278 -26.15 -5.35 -23.05
C GLY A 278 -24.96 -6.14 -23.59
N GLU A 279 -24.75 -6.13 -24.92
CA GLU A 279 -23.57 -6.74 -25.54
C GLU A 279 -22.30 -6.08 -25.02
N VAL A 280 -21.24 -6.88 -24.83
CA VAL A 280 -19.92 -6.35 -24.50
C VAL A 280 -19.32 -5.72 -25.76
N ILE A 281 -19.03 -4.43 -25.71
CA ILE A 281 -18.43 -3.68 -26.81
C ILE A 281 -16.91 -3.77 -26.74
N ASP A 282 -16.36 -3.62 -25.53
CA ASP A 282 -14.92 -3.62 -25.26
C ASP A 282 -14.63 -3.84 -23.77
N TYR A 283 -13.36 -3.98 -23.42
CA TYR A 283 -12.85 -4.11 -22.05
C TYR A 283 -11.47 -3.46 -21.93
N ASP A 284 -11.12 -3.04 -20.72
CA ASP A 284 -9.76 -2.60 -20.42
C ASP A 284 -8.87 -3.82 -20.13
N VAL A 285 -7.56 -3.67 -20.30
CA VAL A 285 -6.55 -4.69 -19.96
C VAL A 285 -5.37 -4.04 -19.27
N HIS A 286 -4.80 -4.75 -18.29
CA HIS A 286 -3.52 -4.39 -17.68
C HIS A 286 -2.41 -5.24 -18.26
N SER A 287 -1.23 -4.65 -18.41
CA SER A 287 -0.06 -5.27 -19.03
C SER A 287 1.05 -5.60 -18.02
N THR A 288 1.06 -4.93 -16.87
CA THR A 288 2.12 -4.98 -15.84
C THR A 288 1.70 -5.72 -14.57
N VAL A 289 0.43 -6.16 -14.47
CA VAL A 289 -0.09 -6.84 -13.29
C VAL A 289 0.36 -8.30 -13.27
N GLN A 290 1.35 -8.59 -12.41
CA GLN A 290 1.86 -9.96 -12.21
C GLN A 290 1.18 -10.70 -11.06
N ARG A 291 0.73 -9.97 -10.03
CA ARG A 291 0.11 -10.53 -8.83
C ARG A 291 -1.35 -10.13 -8.79
N ARG A 292 -2.25 -11.10 -8.57
CA ARG A 292 -3.70 -10.86 -8.49
C ARG A 292 -4.07 -9.77 -7.48
N LYS A 293 -3.38 -9.69 -6.35
CA LYS A 293 -3.59 -8.63 -5.34
C LYS A 293 -3.34 -7.21 -5.85
N HIS A 294 -2.70 -7.05 -7.01
CA HIS A 294 -2.49 -5.76 -7.68
C HIS A 294 -3.44 -5.51 -8.85
N ALA A 295 -4.32 -6.45 -9.20
CA ALA A 295 -5.37 -6.19 -10.17
C ALA A 295 -6.37 -5.17 -9.59
N THR A 296 -6.94 -4.32 -10.46
CA THR A 296 -7.88 -3.25 -10.07
C THR A 296 -8.93 -3.77 -9.10
N ALA A 297 -9.04 -3.07 -7.97
CA ALA A 297 -9.96 -3.40 -6.91
C ALA A 297 -10.90 -2.23 -6.62
N ARG A 298 -12.11 -2.56 -6.19
CA ARG A 298 -13.13 -1.60 -5.77
C ARG A 298 -13.43 -1.77 -4.29
N PHE A 299 -13.67 -0.64 -3.64
CA PHE A 299 -13.83 -0.56 -2.20
C PHE A 299 -15.08 0.25 -1.88
N HIS A 300 -15.73 -0.08 -0.77
CA HIS A 300 -16.48 0.91 -0.03
C HIS A 300 -15.47 1.91 0.56
N ARG A 301 -15.56 3.20 0.23
CA ARG A 301 -14.53 4.19 0.63
C ARG A 301 -14.34 4.26 2.14
N ALA A 302 -15.42 4.14 2.92
CA ALA A 302 -15.32 4.12 4.38
C ALA A 302 -14.51 2.92 4.89
N HIS A 303 -14.62 1.76 4.24
CA HIS A 303 -13.84 0.58 4.62
C HIS A 303 -12.36 0.78 4.29
N LEU A 304 -12.02 1.29 3.10
CA LEU A 304 -10.63 1.62 2.76
C LEU A 304 -10.04 2.64 3.73
N HIS A 305 -10.82 3.66 4.08
CA HIS A 305 -10.43 4.67 5.05
C HIS A 305 -10.16 4.07 6.44
N GLN A 306 -11.06 3.21 6.94
CA GLN A 306 -10.88 2.48 8.19
C GLN A 306 -9.62 1.59 8.16
N ALA A 307 -9.40 0.86 7.07
CA ALA A 307 -8.20 0.04 6.92
C ALA A 307 -6.90 0.88 6.99
N LEU A 308 -6.91 2.12 6.47
CA LEU A 308 -5.78 3.04 6.62
C LEU A 308 -5.61 3.51 8.07
N LEU A 309 -6.70 3.85 8.77
CA LEU A 309 -6.64 4.23 10.18
C LEU A 309 -6.02 3.14 11.07
N GLU A 310 -6.35 1.87 10.80
CA GLU A 310 -5.80 0.72 11.53
C GLU A 310 -4.27 0.55 11.39
N ASN A 311 -3.66 1.22 10.40
CA ASN A 311 -2.22 1.22 10.18
C ASN A 311 -1.50 2.42 10.84
N LEU A 312 -2.24 3.26 11.57
CA LEU A 312 -1.70 4.44 12.23
C LEU A 312 -1.66 4.24 13.75
N PRO A 313 -0.61 4.73 14.43
CA PRO A 313 -0.58 4.76 15.89
C PRO A 313 -1.77 5.54 16.48
N GLU A 314 -2.21 5.14 17.66
CA GLU A 314 -3.24 5.86 18.41
C GLU A 314 -2.77 7.28 18.75
N GLY A 315 -3.70 8.24 18.73
CA GLY A 315 -3.45 9.63 19.15
C GLY A 315 -2.85 10.57 18.10
N ILE A 316 -2.53 10.09 16.90
CA ILE A 316 -1.96 10.95 15.84
C ILE A 316 -3.03 11.72 15.04
N VAL A 317 -4.28 11.26 15.06
CA VAL A 317 -5.40 11.85 14.31
C VAL A 317 -6.27 12.67 15.24
N HIS A 318 -6.38 13.97 14.95
CA HIS A 318 -7.12 14.97 15.70
C HIS A 318 -8.39 15.34 14.95
N LEU A 319 -9.55 14.96 15.48
CA LEU A 319 -10.87 15.21 14.90
C LEU A 319 -11.43 16.58 15.31
N GLY A 320 -12.43 17.08 14.55
CA GLY A 320 -13.05 18.38 14.80
C GLY A 320 -12.14 19.58 14.52
N LYS A 321 -11.08 19.40 13.74
CA LYS A 321 -10.05 20.41 13.42
C LYS A 321 -10.23 20.91 12.00
N THR A 322 -11.15 21.86 11.83
CA THR A 322 -11.37 22.53 10.55
C THR A 322 -10.26 23.54 10.29
N THR A 323 -9.32 23.22 9.38
CA THR A 323 -8.30 24.18 8.92
C THR A 323 -8.95 25.37 8.24
N VAL A 324 -8.60 26.58 8.66
CA VAL A 324 -9.09 27.84 8.07
C VAL A 324 -7.98 28.63 7.38
N ASP A 325 -6.73 28.49 7.82
CA ASP A 325 -5.57 29.15 7.24
C ASP A 325 -4.26 28.41 7.60
N VAL A 326 -3.17 28.76 6.91
CA VAL A 326 -1.82 28.26 7.18
C VAL A 326 -0.81 29.38 7.04
N LYS A 327 0.08 29.54 8.02
CA LYS A 327 1.22 30.46 7.92
C LYS A 327 2.49 29.65 7.78
N ALA A 328 3.33 29.97 6.80
CA ALA A 328 4.62 29.32 6.60
C ALA A 328 5.74 30.35 6.61
N ASP A 329 6.76 30.10 7.42
CA ASP A 329 8.00 30.85 7.48
C ASP A 329 9.17 29.91 7.13
N PRO A 330 9.99 30.21 6.12
CA PRO A 330 11.07 29.33 5.71
C PRO A 330 12.10 29.02 6.80
N ASP A 331 12.21 29.86 7.83
CA ASP A 331 13.19 29.74 8.90
C ASP A 331 12.54 29.23 10.21
N GLU A 332 11.25 29.52 10.45
CA GLU A 332 10.54 29.14 11.69
C GLU A 332 9.61 27.91 11.58
N GLY A 333 9.24 27.46 10.37
CA GLY A 333 8.34 26.32 10.18
C GLY A 333 6.98 26.70 9.56
N ALA A 334 5.95 25.91 9.83
CA ALA A 334 4.58 26.21 9.40
C ALA A 334 3.56 25.98 10.52
N THR A 335 2.50 26.77 10.54
CA THR A 335 1.42 26.72 11.54
C THR A 335 0.07 26.65 10.85
N LEU A 336 -0.70 25.61 11.18
CA LEU A 336 -2.11 25.48 10.85
C LEU A 336 -2.96 26.25 11.85
N TYR A 337 -3.97 26.97 11.34
CA TYR A 337 -4.98 27.64 12.14
C TYR A 337 -6.32 26.95 11.95
N PHE A 338 -7.00 26.69 13.06
CA PHE A 338 -8.29 26.00 13.07
C PHE A 338 -9.45 26.94 13.42
N GLU A 339 -10.65 26.57 12.97
CA GLU A 339 -11.90 27.34 13.22
C GLU A 339 -12.20 27.52 14.71
N ASP A 340 -11.78 26.58 15.57
CA ASP A 340 -11.94 26.65 17.03
C ASP A 340 -10.95 27.62 17.72
N GLY A 341 -10.10 28.29 16.94
CA GLY A 341 -9.08 29.23 17.43
C GLY A 341 -7.79 28.57 17.90
N THR A 342 -7.71 27.24 17.91
CA THR A 342 -6.46 26.53 18.22
C THR A 342 -5.53 26.50 17.02
N THR A 343 -4.26 26.16 17.26
CA THR A 343 -3.22 26.08 16.21
C THR A 343 -2.38 24.82 16.36
N ALA A 344 -1.71 24.41 15.28
CA ALA A 344 -0.70 23.36 15.28
C ALA A 344 0.53 23.80 14.50
N THR A 345 1.69 23.84 15.16
CA THR A 345 2.97 24.23 14.56
C THR A 345 3.84 23.00 14.29
N ALA A 346 4.50 22.98 13.14
CA ALA A 346 5.34 21.88 12.67
C ALA A 346 6.49 22.41 11.79
N ASP A 347 7.50 21.58 11.53
CA ASP A 347 8.58 21.96 10.60
C ASP A 347 8.11 22.01 9.16
N ILE A 348 7.13 21.15 8.81
CA ILE A 348 6.43 21.18 7.52
C ILE A 348 4.93 20.89 7.69
N VAL A 349 4.12 21.44 6.78
CA VAL A 349 2.68 21.18 6.66
C VAL A 349 2.38 20.49 5.34
N ILE A 350 1.54 19.46 5.37
CA ILE A 350 1.00 18.82 4.16
C ILE A 350 -0.48 19.17 4.02
N GLY A 351 -0.85 19.80 2.91
CA GLY A 351 -2.23 20.02 2.52
C GLY A 351 -2.82 18.79 1.83
N ALA A 352 -3.68 18.06 2.55
CA ALA A 352 -4.42 16.89 2.10
C ALA A 352 -5.94 17.06 2.29
N ASP A 353 -6.40 18.32 2.34
CA ASP A 353 -7.75 18.76 2.71
C ASP A 353 -8.74 18.81 1.53
N GLY A 354 -8.34 18.20 0.41
CA GLY A 354 -9.20 17.79 -0.70
C GLY A 354 -9.56 18.89 -1.68
N LEU A 355 -10.66 18.67 -2.41
CA LEU A 355 -11.18 19.55 -3.46
C LEU A 355 -11.21 21.02 -3.02
N TRP A 356 -11.81 21.29 -1.86
CA TRP A 356 -12.01 22.63 -1.30
C TRP A 356 -10.87 23.04 -0.35
N SER A 357 -9.63 22.70 -0.72
CA SER A 357 -8.44 22.91 0.11
C SER A 357 -8.29 24.37 0.57
N LYS A 358 -8.27 24.58 1.89
CA LYS A 358 -7.94 25.86 2.51
C LYS A 358 -6.44 26.11 2.47
N VAL A 359 -5.63 25.05 2.61
CA VAL A 359 -4.18 25.14 2.48
C VAL A 359 -3.78 25.66 1.10
N ARG A 360 -4.32 25.09 0.01
CA ARG A 360 -4.07 25.58 -1.36
C ARG A 360 -4.51 27.04 -1.50
N ASN A 361 -5.71 27.37 -1.05
CA ASN A 361 -6.27 28.72 -1.23
C ASN A 361 -5.46 29.81 -0.51
N THR A 362 -4.73 29.48 0.56
CA THR A 362 -3.81 30.45 1.20
C THR A 362 -2.65 30.85 0.29
N PHE A 363 -2.12 29.91 -0.50
CA PHE A 363 -0.96 30.17 -1.37
C PHE A 363 -1.32 30.48 -2.83
N VAL A 364 -2.48 30.02 -3.28
CA VAL A 364 -2.99 30.19 -4.66
C VAL A 364 -4.47 30.62 -4.59
N PRO A 365 -4.76 31.84 -4.06
CA PRO A 365 -6.13 32.32 -3.84
C PRO A 365 -6.93 32.48 -5.14
N GLU A 366 -6.25 32.62 -6.28
CA GLU A 366 -6.84 32.70 -7.62
C GLU A 366 -7.20 31.34 -8.23
N HIS A 367 -6.89 30.23 -7.55
CA HIS A 367 -7.22 28.90 -8.07
C HIS A 367 -8.74 28.68 -8.08
N GLU A 368 -9.29 28.52 -9.28
CA GLU A 368 -10.73 28.27 -9.47
C GLU A 368 -11.01 26.79 -9.76
N LEU A 369 -12.13 26.32 -9.20
CA LEU A 369 -12.72 25.02 -9.52
C LEU A 369 -13.85 25.23 -10.51
N HIS A 370 -13.81 24.48 -11.60
CA HIS A 370 -14.82 24.56 -12.66
C HIS A 370 -15.62 23.27 -12.69
N TRP A 371 -16.95 23.40 -12.73
CA TRP A 371 -17.82 22.27 -12.98
C TRP A 371 -17.51 21.70 -14.37
N THR A 372 -17.36 20.38 -14.47
CA THR A 372 -16.94 19.73 -15.72
C THR A 372 -18.10 19.52 -16.70
N GLY A 373 -19.32 19.87 -16.30
CA GLY A 373 -20.53 19.56 -17.04
C GLY A 373 -21.11 18.19 -16.70
N TRP A 374 -20.48 17.39 -15.83
CA TRP A 374 -20.99 16.07 -15.45
C TRP A 374 -21.65 16.09 -14.08
N VAL A 375 -22.82 15.45 -13.98
CA VAL A 375 -23.52 15.20 -12.72
C VAL A 375 -23.80 13.71 -12.59
N ALA A 376 -23.30 13.11 -11.51
CA ALA A 376 -23.58 11.73 -11.17
C ALA A 376 -24.78 11.61 -10.23
N PHE A 377 -25.63 10.64 -10.54
CA PHE A 377 -26.65 10.06 -9.69
C PHE A 377 -26.08 8.81 -9.06
N ARG A 378 -26.03 8.77 -7.73
CA ARG A 378 -25.39 7.67 -7.02
C ARG A 378 -26.25 7.13 -5.90
N ALA A 379 -26.31 5.81 -5.76
CA ALA A 379 -26.87 5.16 -4.59
C ALA A 379 -25.98 4.02 -4.11
N VAL A 380 -26.13 3.60 -2.87
CA VAL A 380 -25.57 2.34 -2.36
C VAL A 380 -26.67 1.63 -1.61
N PHE A 381 -26.87 0.34 -1.88
CA PHE A 381 -27.89 -0.45 -1.19
C PHE A 381 -27.52 -1.93 -1.13
N ASP A 382 -28.23 -2.68 -0.27
CA ASP A 382 -27.98 -4.12 -0.09
C ASP A 382 -28.37 -4.91 -1.36
N ALA A 383 -27.45 -5.77 -1.82
CA ALA A 383 -27.58 -6.61 -3.01
C ALA A 383 -28.82 -7.51 -2.98
N ASP A 384 -29.36 -7.84 -1.80
CA ASP A 384 -30.61 -8.60 -1.64
C ASP A 384 -31.81 -7.94 -2.34
N ARG A 385 -31.77 -6.63 -2.59
CA ARG A 385 -32.79 -5.92 -3.37
C ARG A 385 -32.82 -6.33 -4.85
N LEU A 386 -31.77 -6.98 -5.34
CA LEU A 386 -31.62 -7.49 -6.70
C LEU A 386 -31.61 -9.03 -6.75
N LYS A 387 -32.00 -9.72 -5.68
CA LYS A 387 -31.93 -11.19 -5.59
C LYS A 387 -32.69 -11.94 -6.70
N ASP A 388 -33.74 -11.31 -7.25
CA ASP A 388 -34.59 -11.88 -8.31
C ASP A 388 -34.20 -11.36 -9.71
N VAL A 389 -33.07 -10.64 -9.81
CA VAL A 389 -32.58 -10.01 -11.04
C VAL A 389 -31.29 -10.71 -11.45
N GLU A 390 -31.26 -11.22 -12.68
CA GLU A 390 -30.00 -11.70 -13.28
C GLU A 390 -29.23 -10.51 -13.87
N TYR A 391 -27.98 -10.33 -13.43
CA TYR A 391 -27.12 -9.27 -13.92
C TYR A 391 -25.63 -9.69 -13.89
N PRO A 392 -24.75 -9.03 -14.67
CA PRO A 392 -23.32 -9.32 -14.63
C PRO A 392 -22.73 -8.99 -13.25
N GLU A 393 -22.10 -9.97 -12.59
CA GLU A 393 -21.43 -9.73 -11.30
C GLU A 393 -20.23 -8.78 -11.44
N ASP A 394 -19.52 -8.89 -12.55
CA ASP A 394 -18.40 -8.02 -12.89
C ASP A 394 -18.88 -6.58 -13.08
N ALA A 395 -18.10 -5.63 -12.56
CA ALA A 395 -18.42 -4.22 -12.66
C ALA A 395 -18.36 -3.78 -14.12
N ALA A 396 -19.43 -3.13 -14.60
CA ALA A 396 -19.57 -2.76 -15.99
C ALA A 396 -20.01 -1.30 -16.17
N HIS A 397 -19.46 -0.68 -17.20
CA HIS A 397 -19.85 0.62 -17.71
C HIS A 397 -20.74 0.44 -18.94
N TRP A 398 -21.99 0.85 -18.83
CA TRP A 398 -22.99 0.80 -19.88
C TRP A 398 -23.00 2.15 -20.60
N ALA A 399 -22.53 2.12 -21.85
CA ALA A 399 -22.37 3.28 -22.69
C ALA A 399 -23.69 3.59 -23.44
N GLY A 400 -24.30 4.72 -23.09
CA GLY A 400 -25.40 5.30 -23.83
C GLY A 400 -24.97 6.50 -24.66
N HIS A 401 -25.92 7.06 -25.40
CA HIS A 401 -25.71 8.24 -26.22
C HIS A 401 -25.49 9.48 -25.35
N GLU A 402 -26.49 9.81 -24.52
CA GLU A 402 -26.50 11.04 -23.69
C GLU A 402 -26.18 10.76 -22.22
N THR A 403 -26.50 9.54 -21.75
CA THR A 403 -26.32 9.10 -20.37
C THR A 403 -25.40 7.88 -20.33
N THR A 404 -24.76 7.68 -19.19
CA THR A 404 -23.96 6.48 -18.90
C THR A 404 -24.47 5.83 -17.62
N PHE A 405 -24.27 4.52 -17.47
CA PHE A 405 -24.58 3.84 -16.24
C PHE A 405 -23.44 2.91 -15.85
N PHE A 406 -23.09 2.89 -14.58
CA PHE A 406 -22.07 2.04 -14.01
C PHE A 406 -22.67 1.25 -12.85
N HIS A 407 -22.36 -0.03 -12.76
CA HIS A 407 -22.62 -0.80 -11.54
C HIS A 407 -21.37 -1.52 -11.05
N SER A 408 -21.30 -1.70 -9.74
CA SER A 408 -20.28 -2.52 -9.08
C SER A 408 -20.78 -3.07 -7.76
N HIS A 409 -20.27 -4.24 -7.38
CA HIS A 409 -20.29 -4.69 -6.00
C HIS A 409 -19.27 -3.91 -5.16
N LEU A 410 -19.62 -3.64 -3.91
CA LEU A 410 -18.80 -3.01 -2.87
C LEU A 410 -18.71 -3.92 -1.65
N GLY A 411 -18.34 -5.17 -1.87
CA GLY A 411 -18.44 -6.25 -0.87
C GLY A 411 -19.46 -7.30 -1.30
N LYS A 412 -19.66 -8.30 -0.45
CA LYS A 412 -20.66 -9.35 -0.68
C LYS A 412 -22.11 -8.84 -0.59
N ARG A 413 -22.32 -7.74 0.12
CA ARG A 413 -23.66 -7.28 0.51
C ARG A 413 -24.11 -6.00 -0.16
N SER A 414 -23.20 -5.21 -0.74
CA SER A 414 -23.56 -3.87 -1.22
C SER A 414 -23.33 -3.74 -2.71
N VAL A 415 -24.24 -3.04 -3.38
CA VAL A 415 -24.12 -2.68 -4.80
C VAL A 415 -24.17 -1.17 -4.92
N LEU A 416 -23.50 -0.66 -5.94
CA LEU A 416 -23.51 0.73 -6.34
C LEU A 416 -24.03 0.84 -7.75
N PRO A 417 -25.26 1.34 -7.97
CA PRO A 417 -25.61 1.98 -9.23
C PRO A 417 -25.10 3.41 -9.27
N LEU A 418 -24.51 3.79 -10.40
CA LEU A 418 -24.10 5.15 -10.69
C LEU A 418 -24.56 5.49 -12.10
N GLY A 419 -25.48 6.43 -12.23
CA GLY A 419 -25.80 7.03 -13.51
C GLY A 419 -25.23 8.44 -13.61
N GLY A 420 -25.29 9.02 -14.79
CA GLY A 420 -24.90 10.40 -15.00
C GLY A 420 -25.13 10.85 -16.43
N TYR A 421 -25.27 12.15 -16.58
CA TYR A 421 -25.35 12.83 -17.86
C TYR A 421 -24.26 13.89 -17.96
N HIS A 422 -23.99 14.30 -19.18
CA HIS A 422 -23.19 15.48 -19.44
C HIS A 422 -24.08 16.64 -19.90
N ALA A 423 -23.74 17.83 -19.44
CA ALA A 423 -24.31 19.11 -19.80
C ALA A 423 -23.19 20.08 -20.20
N ASP A 424 -23.52 21.18 -20.87
CA ASP A 424 -22.53 22.16 -21.30
C ASP A 424 -22.17 23.08 -20.11
N PRO A 425 -20.94 23.01 -19.56
CA PRO A 425 -20.56 23.83 -18.42
C PRO A 425 -20.49 25.33 -18.74
N GLN A 426 -20.50 25.71 -20.02
CA GLN A 426 -20.47 27.11 -20.46
C GLN A 426 -21.87 27.71 -20.65
N ASP A 427 -22.93 26.90 -20.67
CA ASP A 427 -24.30 27.38 -20.76
C ASP A 427 -24.91 27.54 -19.35
N PRO A 428 -25.22 28.77 -18.89
CA PRO A 428 -25.84 29.02 -17.59
C PRO A 428 -27.24 28.42 -17.41
N LYS A 429 -27.82 27.83 -18.45
CA LYS A 429 -29.13 27.16 -18.43
C LYS A 429 -29.01 25.64 -18.48
N SER A 430 -27.80 25.10 -18.48
CA SER A 430 -27.55 23.67 -18.47
C SER A 430 -28.12 23.01 -17.21
N PRO A 431 -28.75 21.83 -17.32
CA PRO A 431 -29.29 21.12 -16.18
C PRO A 431 -28.16 20.67 -15.23
N GLY A 432 -28.41 20.76 -13.92
CA GLY A 432 -27.47 20.30 -12.88
C GLY A 432 -26.36 21.29 -12.52
N GLN A 433 -26.39 22.51 -13.05
CA GLN A 433 -25.45 23.57 -12.67
C GLN A 433 -25.65 24.05 -11.23
N ASP A 434 -26.87 23.94 -10.71
CA ASP A 434 -27.27 24.24 -9.34
C ASP A 434 -27.15 23.04 -8.38
N ALA A 435 -26.83 21.85 -8.91
CA ALA A 435 -26.65 20.65 -8.10
C ALA A 435 -25.50 20.85 -7.11
N LYS A 436 -25.70 20.37 -5.88
CA LYS A 436 -24.69 20.41 -4.83
C LYS A 436 -24.14 19.03 -4.55
N TRP A 437 -22.89 19.00 -4.10
CA TRP A 437 -22.23 17.76 -3.72
C TRP A 437 -22.95 17.08 -2.54
N ASP A 438 -23.30 15.80 -2.70
CA ASP A 438 -24.02 14.98 -1.72
C ASP A 438 -25.46 15.45 -1.40
N GLU A 439 -26.04 16.22 -2.32
CA GLU A 439 -27.44 16.63 -2.27
C GLU A 439 -28.38 15.46 -2.59
N ASP A 440 -29.59 15.46 -2.02
CA ASP A 440 -30.63 14.51 -2.39
C ASP A 440 -31.09 14.74 -3.83
N GLY A 441 -31.04 13.69 -4.65
CA GLY A 441 -31.60 13.68 -5.99
C GLY A 441 -32.97 12.99 -6.04
N SER A 442 -33.70 13.18 -7.15
CA SER A 442 -34.98 12.51 -7.38
C SER A 442 -34.79 11.12 -7.98
N VAL A 443 -35.35 10.11 -7.31
CA VAL A 443 -35.41 8.73 -7.83
C VAL A 443 -36.32 8.65 -9.07
N GLU A 444 -37.37 9.47 -9.12
CA GLU A 444 -38.29 9.56 -10.26
C GLU A 444 -37.56 10.10 -11.51
N GLU A 445 -36.73 11.13 -11.34
CA GLU A 445 -35.88 11.63 -12.41
C GLU A 445 -34.88 10.56 -12.86
N PHE A 446 -34.28 9.83 -11.91
CA PHE A 446 -33.41 8.71 -12.22
C PHE A 446 -34.14 7.63 -13.03
N LYS A 447 -35.37 7.27 -12.65
CA LYS A 447 -36.24 6.37 -13.44
C LYS A 447 -36.53 6.91 -14.84
N ARG A 448 -36.83 8.21 -14.97
CA ARG A 448 -37.11 8.86 -16.25
C ARG A 448 -35.93 8.80 -17.21
N LEU A 449 -34.71 9.06 -16.72
CA LEU A 449 -33.48 9.04 -17.53
C LEU A 449 -33.18 7.64 -18.09
N TYR A 450 -33.51 6.58 -17.34
CA TYR A 450 -33.15 5.20 -17.69
C TYR A 450 -34.34 4.33 -18.16
N GLN A 451 -35.53 4.91 -18.39
CA GLN A 451 -36.77 4.18 -18.68
C GLN A 451 -36.72 3.27 -19.94
N HIS A 452 -35.85 3.58 -20.91
CA HIS A 452 -35.71 2.81 -22.16
C HIS A 452 -34.44 1.95 -22.21
N TRP A 453 -33.64 1.96 -21.14
CA TRP A 453 -32.39 1.19 -21.07
C TRP A 453 -32.64 -0.31 -20.94
N ASN A 454 -31.58 -1.11 -21.06
CA ASN A 454 -31.64 -2.55 -20.90
C ASN A 454 -32.43 -2.98 -19.62
N PRO A 455 -33.22 -4.07 -19.66
CA PRO A 455 -34.00 -4.54 -18.51
C PRO A 455 -33.19 -4.67 -17.22
N THR A 456 -31.93 -5.11 -17.30
CA THR A 456 -31.03 -5.19 -16.14
C THR A 456 -30.82 -3.82 -15.50
N ILE A 457 -30.55 -2.77 -16.29
CA ILE A 457 -30.36 -1.41 -15.76
C ILE A 457 -31.65 -0.91 -15.12
N ARG A 458 -32.80 -1.09 -15.77
CA ARG A 458 -34.09 -0.69 -15.18
C ARG A 458 -34.34 -1.38 -13.83
N ALA A 459 -33.94 -2.64 -13.69
CA ALA A 459 -34.05 -3.36 -12.42
C ALA A 459 -33.15 -2.75 -11.32
N PHE A 460 -31.92 -2.34 -11.63
CA PHE A 460 -31.08 -1.57 -10.70
C PHE A 460 -31.75 -0.27 -10.25
N ILE A 461 -32.35 0.47 -11.18
CA ILE A 461 -33.02 1.74 -10.89
C ILE A 461 -34.28 1.51 -10.03
N GLU A 462 -35.08 0.49 -10.31
CA GLU A 462 -36.25 0.13 -9.49
C GLU A 462 -35.85 -0.31 -8.07
N ALA A 463 -34.71 -0.98 -7.93
CA ALA A 463 -34.13 -1.36 -6.64
C ALA A 463 -33.43 -0.19 -5.92
N THR A 464 -33.36 1.01 -6.50
CA THR A 464 -32.67 2.14 -5.88
C THR A 464 -33.56 2.83 -4.82
N PRO A 465 -33.16 2.90 -3.53
CA PRO A 465 -33.98 3.51 -2.46
C PRO A 465 -33.96 5.04 -2.48
N TYR A 466 -32.81 5.59 -2.80
CA TYR A 466 -32.48 7.00 -2.77
C TYR A 466 -31.41 7.25 -3.82
N VAL A 467 -31.21 8.49 -4.18
CA VAL A 467 -30.11 8.87 -5.05
C VAL A 467 -29.52 10.18 -4.56
N LYS A 468 -28.20 10.29 -4.60
CA LYS A 468 -27.44 11.48 -4.24
C LYS A 468 -26.78 12.07 -5.49
N LEU A 469 -26.66 13.39 -5.54
CA LEU A 469 -26.05 14.10 -6.65
C LEU A 469 -24.58 14.42 -6.37
N PHE A 470 -23.75 14.21 -7.39
CA PHE A 470 -22.31 14.47 -7.36
C PHE A 470 -21.89 15.21 -8.63
N PRO A 471 -21.99 16.55 -8.65
CA PRO A 471 -21.41 17.36 -9.71
C PRO A 471 -19.88 17.28 -9.67
N ASN A 472 -19.25 16.97 -10.81
CA ASN A 472 -17.79 16.89 -10.87
C ASN A 472 -17.16 18.27 -11.08
N TYR A 473 -16.08 18.53 -10.34
CA TYR A 473 -15.28 19.75 -10.48
C TYR A 473 -13.84 19.40 -10.84
N ALA A 474 -13.23 20.18 -11.72
CA ALA A 474 -11.81 20.12 -12.04
C ALA A 474 -11.16 21.48 -11.78
N GLY A 475 -9.93 21.46 -11.28
CA GLY A 475 -9.10 22.65 -11.10
C GLY A 475 -8.11 22.82 -12.26
N ALA A 476 -7.56 24.02 -12.40
CA ALA A 476 -6.39 24.24 -13.26
C ALA A 476 -5.15 23.50 -12.71
N ALA A 477 -4.20 23.15 -13.58
CA ALA A 477 -2.91 22.67 -13.11
C ALA A 477 -2.20 23.81 -12.34
N LEU A 478 -1.64 23.49 -11.18
CA LEU A 478 -0.87 24.44 -10.38
C LEU A 478 0.56 24.54 -10.90
N ASP A 479 1.17 25.72 -10.86
CA ASP A 479 2.57 25.91 -11.25
C ASP A 479 3.54 25.16 -10.32
N THR A 480 3.25 25.14 -9.01
CA THR A 480 3.99 24.38 -7.99
C THR A 480 3.02 23.75 -6.98
N TRP A 481 3.45 22.69 -6.32
CA TRP A 481 2.70 22.04 -5.23
C TRP A 481 3.34 22.30 -3.87
N SER A 482 4.43 23.07 -3.81
CA SER A 482 5.16 23.35 -2.60
C SER A 482 5.41 24.85 -2.41
N PHE A 483 5.36 25.28 -1.16
CA PHE A 483 5.40 26.71 -0.81
C PHE A 483 6.31 26.95 0.39
N SER A 484 7.08 28.04 0.32
CA SER A 484 7.98 28.50 1.38
C SER A 484 8.99 27.47 1.89
N ASN A 485 9.25 26.38 1.16
CA ASN A 485 10.01 25.20 1.60
C ASN A 485 9.46 24.56 2.89
N ARG A 486 8.18 24.80 3.21
CA ARG A 486 7.53 24.35 4.43
C ARG A 486 6.16 23.73 4.21
N VAL A 487 5.54 23.95 3.05
CA VAL A 487 4.21 23.41 2.74
C VAL A 487 4.28 22.61 1.45
N ALA A 488 3.60 21.47 1.40
CA ALA A 488 3.37 20.71 0.16
C ALA A 488 1.91 20.23 0.06
N LEU A 489 1.38 20.11 -1.15
CA LEU A 489 0.02 19.62 -1.43
C LEU A 489 0.06 18.17 -1.96
N VAL A 490 -0.95 17.37 -1.60
CA VAL A 490 -1.15 15.99 -2.07
C VAL A 490 -2.60 15.73 -2.46
N GLY A 491 -2.84 14.76 -3.35
CA GLY A 491 -4.18 14.38 -3.77
C GLY A 491 -4.98 15.53 -4.41
N ASP A 492 -6.29 15.56 -4.19
CA ASP A 492 -7.18 16.57 -4.79
C ASP A 492 -6.80 18.02 -4.42
N ALA A 493 -6.12 18.24 -3.29
CA ALA A 493 -5.61 19.57 -2.95
C ALA A 493 -4.58 20.06 -3.98
N ALA A 494 -3.75 19.16 -4.52
CA ALA A 494 -2.71 19.46 -5.51
C ALA A 494 -3.20 19.37 -6.97
N HIS A 495 -4.05 18.39 -7.29
CA HIS A 495 -4.40 18.07 -8.68
C HIS A 495 -5.87 17.62 -8.83
N THR A 496 -6.80 18.52 -8.50
CA THR A 496 -8.22 18.24 -8.69
C THR A 496 -8.56 17.93 -10.16
N HIS A 497 -8.84 16.67 -10.47
CA HIS A 497 -9.16 16.18 -11.81
C HIS A 497 -10.60 15.65 -11.94
N GLY A 498 -11.48 15.97 -10.99
CA GLY A 498 -12.93 15.67 -11.06
C GLY A 498 -13.27 14.20 -11.09
N GLY A 499 -12.53 13.33 -10.38
CA GLY A 499 -12.82 11.89 -10.35
C GLY A 499 -12.60 11.16 -11.69
N SER A 500 -12.02 11.83 -12.69
CA SER A 500 -11.73 11.27 -14.01
C SER A 500 -11.04 9.91 -13.92
N PHE A 501 -11.53 8.96 -14.71
CA PHE A 501 -11.02 7.58 -14.80
C PHE A 501 -11.04 6.80 -13.48
N ALA A 502 -11.77 7.27 -12.46
CA ALA A 502 -11.77 6.68 -11.12
C ALA A 502 -10.35 6.48 -10.52
N ALA A 503 -9.39 7.35 -10.89
CA ALA A 503 -7.98 7.18 -10.57
C ALA A 503 -7.50 7.95 -9.32
N GLY A 504 -8.30 8.89 -8.79
CA GLY A 504 -7.85 9.83 -7.77
C GLY A 504 -7.32 9.18 -6.49
N GLY A 505 -7.91 8.05 -6.07
CA GLY A 505 -7.41 7.29 -4.93
C GLY A 505 -6.00 6.76 -5.14
N SER A 506 -5.75 6.12 -6.28
CA SER A 506 -4.42 5.60 -6.62
C SER A 506 -3.39 6.72 -6.78
N LEU A 507 -3.78 7.84 -7.38
CA LEU A 507 -2.89 8.98 -7.59
C LEU A 507 -2.46 9.61 -6.27
N ALA A 508 -3.38 9.78 -5.32
CA ALA A 508 -3.06 10.28 -3.97
C ALA A 508 -2.14 9.33 -3.18
N ILE A 509 -2.31 8.02 -3.35
CA ILE A 509 -1.43 7.00 -2.75
C ILE A 509 -0.01 7.11 -3.34
N ASP A 510 0.11 7.28 -4.66
CA ASP A 510 1.41 7.48 -5.31
C ASP A 510 2.07 8.80 -4.88
N ASP A 511 1.30 9.88 -4.64
CA ASP A 511 1.85 11.13 -4.12
C ASP A 511 2.48 10.96 -2.74
N ALA A 512 1.77 10.28 -1.83
CA ALA A 512 2.26 9.98 -0.49
C ALA A 512 3.58 9.21 -0.54
N TYR A 513 3.67 8.21 -1.41
CA TYR A 513 4.88 7.42 -1.57
C TYR A 513 6.02 8.22 -2.20
N ALA A 514 5.75 9.01 -3.23
CA ALA A 514 6.76 9.89 -3.83
C ALA A 514 7.30 10.90 -2.82
N LEU A 515 6.44 11.53 -2.01
CA LEU A 515 6.87 12.47 -0.98
C LEU A 515 7.75 11.80 0.08
N TYR A 516 7.34 10.62 0.58
CA TYR A 516 8.15 9.83 1.50
C TYR A 516 9.51 9.46 0.88
N ARG A 517 9.53 8.97 -0.37
CA ARG A 517 10.77 8.58 -1.05
C ARG A 517 11.70 9.76 -1.29
N SER A 518 11.17 10.93 -1.63
CA SER A 518 11.97 12.15 -1.74
C SER A 518 12.60 12.54 -0.41
N LEU A 519 11.85 12.43 0.69
CA LEU A 519 12.38 12.71 2.03
C LEU A 519 13.48 11.72 2.42
N ASP A 520 13.22 10.42 2.27
CA ASP A 520 14.16 9.33 2.61
C ASP A 520 15.45 9.39 1.76
N HIS A 521 15.36 9.83 0.51
CA HIS A 521 16.51 9.98 -0.39
C HIS A 521 17.40 11.18 -0.03
N VAL A 522 16.79 12.34 0.23
CA VAL A 522 17.54 13.59 0.51
C VAL A 522 18.02 13.65 1.96
N TRP A 523 17.25 13.10 2.89
CA TRP A 523 17.56 13.05 4.31
C TRP A 523 17.31 11.63 4.85
N PRO A 524 18.18 10.66 4.51
CA PRO A 524 18.03 9.29 4.99
C PRO A 524 18.17 9.20 6.51
N PRO A 525 17.70 8.11 7.15
CA PRO A 525 17.76 7.95 8.60
C PRO A 525 19.16 8.08 9.21
N SER A 526 20.21 7.78 8.45
CA SER A 526 21.61 7.99 8.85
C SER A 526 21.99 9.48 9.01
N SER A 527 21.37 10.36 8.24
CA SER A 527 21.57 11.82 8.28
C SER A 527 20.85 12.50 9.44
N ALA A 528 19.87 11.85 10.07
CA ALA A 528 19.15 12.46 11.20
C ALA A 528 20.01 12.64 12.45
N ARG A 529 21.13 11.92 12.57
CA ARG A 529 22.11 12.10 13.64
C ARG A 529 22.74 13.49 13.64
N THR A 530 22.67 14.21 12.51
CA THR A 530 23.19 15.58 12.38
C THR A 530 22.11 16.66 12.57
N GLY A 531 20.89 16.27 12.96
CA GLY A 531 19.75 17.16 13.18
C GLY A 531 18.65 17.07 12.14
N LYS A 532 17.65 17.95 12.26
CA LYS A 532 16.53 18.11 11.33
C LYS A 532 17.03 18.48 9.92
N PRO A 533 16.28 18.16 8.85
CA PRO A 533 16.65 18.57 7.50
C PRO A 533 16.70 20.10 7.40
N THR A 534 17.75 20.60 6.73
CA THR A 534 17.92 22.02 6.45
C THR A 534 16.86 22.52 5.46
N ARG A 535 16.68 23.84 5.39
CA ARG A 535 15.80 24.48 4.38
C ARG A 535 16.15 24.09 2.94
N ALA A 536 17.45 23.95 2.63
CA ALA A 536 17.91 23.53 1.31
C ALA A 536 17.53 22.06 1.01
N GLN A 537 17.67 21.18 2.01
CA GLN A 537 17.24 19.79 1.89
C GLN A 537 15.72 19.70 1.71
N LEU A 538 14.92 20.45 2.48
CA LEU A 538 13.46 20.45 2.31
C LEU A 538 13.03 20.99 0.94
N ALA A 539 13.72 22.01 0.41
CA ALA A 539 13.48 22.48 -0.95
C ALA A 539 13.76 21.37 -1.98
N GLN A 540 14.88 20.64 -1.83
CA GLN A 540 15.22 19.52 -2.69
C GLN A 540 14.23 18.35 -2.58
N VAL A 541 13.72 18.05 -1.37
CA VAL A 541 12.66 17.05 -1.16
C VAL A 541 11.42 17.40 -1.97
N PHE A 542 10.96 18.65 -1.90
CA PHE A 542 9.77 19.10 -2.61
C PHE A 542 9.99 19.19 -4.12
N GLU A 543 11.15 19.64 -4.57
CA GLU A 543 11.54 19.62 -5.98
C GLU A 543 11.49 18.20 -6.56
N LEU A 544 12.06 17.23 -5.83
CA LEU A 544 12.09 15.83 -6.26
C LEU A 544 10.68 15.20 -6.25
N TYR A 545 9.86 15.53 -5.24
CA TYR A 545 8.45 15.12 -5.19
C TYR A 545 7.68 15.65 -6.42
N GLU A 546 7.81 16.94 -6.72
CA GLU A 546 7.15 17.56 -7.87
C GLU A 546 7.64 16.98 -9.19
N ALA A 547 8.96 16.84 -9.37
CA ALA A 547 9.56 16.26 -10.56
C ALA A 547 9.14 14.80 -10.81
N THR A 548 8.81 14.07 -9.75
CA THR A 548 8.31 12.69 -9.80
C THR A 548 6.85 12.64 -10.24
N ARG A 549 6.00 13.54 -9.74
CA ARG A 549 4.54 13.43 -9.85
C ARG A 549 3.93 14.35 -10.90
N LYS A 550 4.29 15.64 -10.90
CA LYS A 550 3.62 16.66 -11.71
C LYS A 550 3.52 16.33 -13.20
N PRO A 551 4.57 15.84 -13.88
CA PRO A 551 4.46 15.55 -15.31
C PRO A 551 3.34 14.57 -15.65
N HIS A 552 3.12 13.57 -14.79
CA HIS A 552 2.07 12.58 -14.96
C HIS A 552 0.67 13.20 -14.74
N LEU A 553 0.51 14.01 -13.69
CA LEU A 553 -0.75 14.64 -13.34
C LEU A 553 -1.14 15.79 -14.26
N ASP A 554 -0.17 16.58 -14.73
CA ASP A 554 -0.40 17.66 -15.69
C ASP A 554 -0.88 17.10 -17.03
N LYS A 555 -0.31 15.96 -17.46
CA LYS A 555 -0.82 15.22 -18.63
C LYS A 555 -2.28 14.79 -18.42
N LEU A 556 -2.61 14.24 -17.25
CA LEU A 556 -3.99 13.87 -16.92
C LEU A 556 -4.93 15.08 -16.94
N LEU A 557 -4.56 16.18 -16.27
CA LEU A 557 -5.35 17.40 -16.21
C LEU A 557 -5.55 18.00 -17.61
N SER A 558 -4.54 17.96 -18.48
CA SER A 558 -4.67 18.43 -19.86
C SER A 558 -5.75 17.66 -20.65
N ILE A 559 -5.87 16.34 -20.42
CA ILE A 559 -6.90 15.51 -21.02
C ILE A 559 -8.28 15.85 -20.44
N VAL A 560 -8.36 16.07 -19.12
CA VAL A 560 -9.60 16.49 -18.46
C VAL A 560 -10.08 17.83 -19.01
N HIS A 561 -9.22 18.85 -19.11
CA HIS A 561 -9.57 20.16 -19.66
C HIS A 561 -9.94 20.09 -21.14
N LYS A 562 -9.28 19.22 -21.93
CA LYS A 562 -9.65 18.96 -23.33
C LYS A 562 -11.05 18.34 -23.43
N ASN A 563 -11.40 17.43 -22.52
CA ASN A 563 -12.74 16.83 -22.48
C ASN A 563 -13.81 17.87 -22.11
N ILE A 564 -13.52 18.73 -21.13
CA ILE A 564 -14.42 19.82 -20.71
C ILE A 564 -14.65 20.80 -21.86
N SER A 565 -13.59 21.22 -22.57
CA SER A 565 -13.73 22.16 -23.70
C SER A 565 -14.46 21.55 -24.90
N GLY A 566 -14.37 20.22 -25.09
CA GLY A 566 -15.11 19.48 -26.12
C GLY A 566 -16.56 19.12 -25.73
N GLN A 567 -17.02 19.47 -24.53
CA GLN A 567 -18.26 18.92 -23.95
C GLN A 567 -19.50 19.27 -24.76
N LYS A 568 -19.60 20.50 -25.27
CA LYS A 568 -20.71 20.93 -26.14
C LYS A 568 -20.82 20.06 -27.39
N SER A 569 -19.71 19.87 -28.11
CA SER A 569 -19.67 19.03 -29.30
C SER A 569 -20.00 17.56 -28.99
N ASN A 570 -19.59 17.07 -27.83
CA ASN A 570 -19.94 15.72 -27.37
C ASN A 570 -21.44 15.55 -27.17
N ILE A 571 -22.13 16.56 -26.61
CA ILE A 571 -23.58 16.57 -26.40
C ILE A 571 -24.33 16.64 -27.74
N GLU A 572 -23.92 17.54 -28.64
CA GLU A 572 -24.50 17.66 -29.97
C GLU A 572 -24.36 16.36 -30.79
N ARG A 573 -23.19 15.70 -30.68
CA ARG A 573 -22.98 14.37 -31.28
C ARG A 573 -23.90 13.33 -30.64
N ALA A 574 -23.98 13.29 -29.31
CA ALA A 574 -24.80 12.31 -28.58
C ALA A 574 -26.26 12.30 -29.04
N ALA A 575 -26.84 13.48 -29.32
CA ALA A 575 -28.23 13.61 -29.77
C ALA A 575 -28.51 12.99 -31.17
N THR A 576 -27.47 12.76 -31.98
CA THR A 576 -27.60 12.28 -33.38
C THR A 576 -26.82 10.99 -33.66
N GLU A 577 -26.05 10.50 -32.68
CA GLU A 577 -25.21 9.32 -32.81
C GLU A 577 -26.05 8.05 -32.99
N THR A 578 -25.71 7.24 -34.00
CA THR A 578 -26.29 5.90 -34.19
C THR A 578 -25.63 4.87 -33.28
N ASP A 579 -26.30 3.73 -33.00
CA ASP A 579 -25.70 2.63 -32.21
C ASP A 579 -24.34 2.18 -32.79
N GLU A 580 -24.17 2.18 -34.12
CA GLU A 580 -22.90 1.80 -34.75
C GLU A 580 -21.79 2.81 -34.46
N GLN A 581 -22.09 4.10 -34.54
CA GLN A 581 -21.14 5.15 -34.17
C GLN A 581 -20.81 5.11 -32.67
N LEU A 582 -21.78 4.80 -31.81
CA LEU A 582 -21.56 4.61 -30.38
C LEU A 582 -20.59 3.46 -30.11
N ARG A 583 -20.73 2.31 -30.80
CA ARG A 583 -19.78 1.20 -30.69
C ARG A 583 -18.37 1.61 -31.11
N LEU A 584 -18.23 2.32 -32.22
CA LEU A 584 -16.95 2.83 -32.71
C LEU A 584 -16.32 3.82 -31.71
N ARG A 585 -17.12 4.71 -31.11
CA ARG A 585 -16.67 5.65 -30.08
C ARG A 585 -16.14 4.93 -28.84
N VAL A 586 -16.85 3.91 -28.35
CA VAL A 586 -16.43 3.13 -27.18
C VAL A 586 -15.13 2.37 -27.46
N LYS A 587 -14.99 1.76 -28.64
CA LYS A 587 -13.75 1.09 -29.07
C LYS A 587 -12.59 2.06 -29.30
N GLY A 588 -12.89 3.28 -29.74
CA GLY A 588 -11.91 4.35 -29.97
C GLY A 588 -11.56 5.17 -28.72
N ARG A 589 -12.04 4.79 -27.53
CA ARG A 589 -11.71 5.49 -26.28
C ARG A 589 -10.21 5.41 -25.99
N MET A 590 -9.70 6.38 -25.22
CA MET A 590 -8.33 6.34 -24.72
C MET A 590 -8.13 5.14 -23.79
N ASN A 591 -7.03 4.40 -23.96
CA ASN A 591 -6.62 3.37 -23.01
C ASN A 591 -6.14 4.03 -21.70
N PRO A 592 -6.78 3.77 -20.55
CA PRO A 592 -6.40 4.37 -19.27
C PRO A 592 -5.18 3.71 -18.60
N SER A 593 -4.59 2.66 -19.18
CA SER A 593 -3.51 1.88 -18.56
C SER A 593 -2.30 2.72 -18.16
N TRP A 594 -1.95 3.75 -18.93
CA TRP A 594 -0.82 4.63 -18.59
C TRP A 594 -1.05 5.40 -17.27
N ILE A 595 -2.31 5.61 -16.86
CA ILE A 595 -2.70 6.21 -15.57
C ILE A 595 -2.66 5.14 -14.48
N SER A 596 -3.34 4.02 -14.70
CA SER A 596 -3.54 2.99 -13.66
C SER A 596 -2.33 2.08 -13.45
N GLU A 597 -1.42 1.97 -14.41
CA GLU A 597 -0.21 1.16 -14.33
C GLU A 597 1.05 2.00 -14.11
N HIS A 598 0.90 3.31 -13.86
CA HIS A 598 2.02 4.20 -13.57
C HIS A 598 2.96 3.63 -12.49
N ASP A 599 4.26 3.69 -12.74
CA ASP A 599 5.28 3.23 -11.81
C ASP A 599 5.93 4.44 -11.14
N VAL A 600 5.45 4.75 -9.93
CA VAL A 600 5.95 5.87 -9.13
C VAL A 600 7.41 5.67 -8.68
N VAL A 601 7.88 4.42 -8.55
CA VAL A 601 9.27 4.13 -8.18
C VAL A 601 10.19 4.47 -9.35
N ALA A 602 9.86 3.99 -10.55
CA ALA A 602 10.64 4.29 -11.74
C ALA A 602 10.60 5.80 -12.08
N ALA A 603 9.43 6.45 -11.90
CA ALA A 603 9.31 7.90 -12.08
C ALA A 603 10.19 8.69 -11.10
N PHE A 604 10.29 8.22 -9.85
CA PHE A 604 11.16 8.80 -8.83
C PHE A 604 12.64 8.65 -9.20
N GLU A 605 13.08 7.44 -9.59
CA GLU A 605 14.46 7.17 -9.99
C GLU A 605 14.89 8.07 -11.16
N GLN A 606 14.03 8.20 -12.18
CA GLN A 606 14.27 9.10 -13.30
C GLN A 606 14.29 10.59 -12.90
N ALA A 607 13.50 11.00 -11.92
CA ALA A 607 13.53 12.36 -11.41
C ALA A 607 14.84 12.64 -10.65
N ALA A 608 15.25 11.72 -9.77
CA ALA A 608 16.49 11.82 -9.00
C ALA A 608 17.72 11.88 -9.92
N GLU A 609 17.84 10.95 -10.87
CA GLU A 609 18.95 10.93 -11.84
C GLU A 609 19.05 12.24 -12.65
N ARG A 610 17.92 12.81 -13.08
CA ARG A 610 17.91 14.07 -13.84
C ARG A 610 18.40 15.25 -12.99
N ILE A 611 17.90 15.37 -11.75
CA ILE A 611 18.25 16.46 -10.84
C ILE A 611 19.72 16.36 -10.43
N GLU A 612 20.19 15.17 -10.03
CA GLU A 612 21.58 14.93 -9.63
C GLU A 612 22.57 15.05 -10.80
N GLY A 613 22.16 14.64 -12.00
CA GLY A 613 22.93 14.78 -13.23
C GLY A 613 23.00 16.21 -13.78
N GLY A 614 22.39 17.19 -13.12
CA GLY A 614 22.35 18.60 -13.56
C GLY A 614 21.59 18.82 -14.87
N GLN A 615 20.75 17.87 -15.29
CA GLN A 615 19.94 17.99 -16.49
C GLN A 615 18.69 18.81 -16.15
N LYS A 616 18.53 19.96 -16.82
CA LYS A 616 17.27 20.71 -16.74
C LYS A 616 16.11 19.83 -17.21
N PRO A 617 14.89 20.03 -16.66
CA PRO A 617 13.73 19.27 -17.10
C PRO A 617 13.60 19.38 -18.62
N VAL A 618 13.67 18.23 -19.29
CA VAL A 618 13.20 18.13 -20.67
C VAL A 618 11.72 18.46 -20.59
N GLN A 619 11.35 19.68 -21.03
CA GLN A 619 9.99 19.88 -21.48
C GLN A 619 9.77 18.81 -22.54
N GLU A 620 9.03 17.75 -22.20
CA GLU A 620 8.51 16.88 -23.24
C GLU A 620 7.88 17.81 -24.27
N PRO A 621 8.25 17.70 -25.56
CA PRO A 621 7.67 18.55 -26.57
C PRO A 621 6.17 18.40 -26.39
N ARG A 622 5.47 19.51 -26.10
CA ARG A 622 4.01 19.57 -26.07
C ARG A 622 3.56 18.68 -27.21
N ALA A 623 3.04 17.50 -26.88
CA ALA A 623 2.64 16.56 -27.90
C ALA A 623 1.69 17.37 -28.78
N ARG A 624 2.08 17.60 -30.03
CA ARG A 624 1.15 18.11 -31.02
C ARG A 624 0.10 17.00 -31.14
N LEU A 625 -0.95 17.12 -30.33
CA LEU A 625 -2.18 16.35 -30.42
C LEU A 625 -3.07 16.99 -31.48
#